data_AF-A0A925FG98-F1
#
_entry.id   AF-A0A925FG98-F1
#
_cell.length_a   1.000
_cell.length_b   1.000
_cell.length_c   1.000
_cell.angle_alpha   90.00
_cell.angle_beta   90.00
_cell.angle_gamma   90.00
#
_symmetry.space_group_name_H-M   'P 1'
#
loop_
_entity.id
_entity.type
_entity.pdbx_description
1 polymer ?
#
loop_
_entity_poly.entity_id
_entity_poly.type
_entity_poly.pdbx_seq_one_letter_code
_entity_poly.pdbx_strand_id
1 'polypeptide(L)'
;MISMRMPRLPVFLVAGLMACSDDVTTPRVGTMSIAIDGLPAGVPAAVVVTGPGGFRRDVGAGAALTALVAGPYTIIAADVTSGGVRYAGTPATQSVSVAGDRVTAAAPIAYAPSTARLAVTIAGLPAGASGTVTLAGPGGLSRVVTGNTQLDLLPPGAYTLTAADVIVAGTRYRATPASQVLTLAASALPVGVAVNYGAGTSTIRVTISGLPGGTNAAVTISGPGGTERLVTSSTTIDRLAAGAYTVSAATVGSNLMTYRPAATTQQVNVVDDAAHDVAVSYVGSPLRLGLQLLAQGLTQPVFLTAPTGDARQFIVERPGRIRIVEAGVLLPTPFLDIRSRVNGTGERGMLSMAFDPAYATTGLFYVFYVDLVGNVVVERFASTPGASVAGATAGIVISIPHGGAEHHGGQIAFAPDGTFFLAPGDGRCCGDPNNNAQTMVNLLGKILRIDVRTHPYTIPPDNPYATHAGWRPEIWAHGLRNPWRFSFDDVTGTLFVGDVGQDAREEVNAVPFREAGLNYGWRYMEGTACYNPSSNCTSGLVLQLPIYEYTHAEGCSVTGGYVYRGSAIPELTGHYMLADYCRGWVRSFRPAGSGVFELTTWAGITTPQAVSFGQDGARELYLIAGTRAWKVVRQ
;
A
#
# COMPACT_ATOMS: atom_id res chain seq x y z
N MET A 1 -9.91 -35.78 -89.55
CA MET A 1 -10.66 -36.16 -90.77
C MET A 1 -12.11 -35.73 -90.59
N ILE A 2 -12.82 -35.43 -91.68
CA ILE A 2 -14.23 -34.99 -91.67
C ILE A 2 -15.12 -36.15 -92.15
N SER A 3 -16.17 -36.48 -91.39
CA SER A 3 -17.37 -37.23 -91.81
C SER A 3 -18.35 -37.21 -90.62
N MET A 4 -19.51 -36.53 -90.58
CA MET A 4 -20.53 -36.19 -91.57
C MET A 4 -21.37 -37.38 -92.06
N ARG A 5 -22.56 -37.60 -91.44
CA ARG A 5 -23.74 -38.24 -92.06
C ARG A 5 -25.06 -38.04 -91.28
N MET A 6 -25.97 -37.29 -91.88
CA MET A 6 -27.44 -37.47 -91.82
C MET A 6 -27.86 -38.25 -93.12
N PRO A 7 -29.15 -38.47 -93.51
CA PRO A 7 -30.44 -38.24 -92.82
C PRO A 7 -31.50 -39.39 -92.92
N ARG A 8 -32.64 -39.20 -92.21
CA ARG A 8 -34.07 -39.48 -92.57
C ARG A 8 -34.61 -40.88 -92.97
N LEU A 9 -35.74 -41.22 -92.30
CA LEU A 9 -37.07 -41.71 -92.76
C LEU A 9 -37.23 -42.62 -94.01
N PRO A 10 -38.14 -43.61 -93.94
CA PRO A 10 -39.50 -43.42 -94.51
C PRO A 10 -40.67 -43.90 -93.60
N VAL A 11 -41.77 -43.16 -93.48
CA VAL A 11 -43.09 -43.27 -94.19
C VAL A 11 -43.97 -44.47 -93.82
N PHE A 12 -45.21 -44.19 -93.35
CA PHE A 12 -46.42 -45.00 -93.51
C PHE A 12 -47.65 -44.07 -93.59
N LEU A 13 -48.72 -44.47 -94.30
CA LEU A 13 -49.88 -43.61 -94.64
C LEU A 13 -51.15 -44.44 -94.94
N VAL A 14 -52.35 -43.90 -94.60
CA VAL A 14 -53.71 -44.38 -95.01
C VAL A 14 -54.21 -45.71 -94.37
N ALA A 15 -55.50 -46.04 -94.22
CA ALA A 15 -56.66 -45.42 -93.52
C ALA A 15 -57.89 -46.40 -93.55
N GLY A 16 -58.97 -46.13 -92.79
CA GLY A 16 -60.25 -46.91 -92.74
C GLY A 16 -60.40 -47.74 -91.44
N LEU A 17 -61.46 -47.66 -90.61
CA LEU A 17 -62.93 -47.83 -90.78
C LEU A 17 -63.31 -49.24 -91.27
N MET A 18 -64.25 -50.02 -90.70
CA MET A 18 -65.27 -49.94 -89.60
C MET A 18 -65.70 -51.41 -89.26
N ALA A 19 -66.36 -51.85 -88.16
CA ALA A 19 -66.84 -51.36 -86.83
C ALA A 19 -66.80 -52.61 -85.86
N CYS A 20 -67.48 -52.84 -84.71
CA CYS A 20 -68.58 -52.28 -83.88
C CYS A 20 -68.24 -52.46 -82.35
N SER A 21 -68.97 -51.96 -81.34
CA SER A 21 -70.23 -52.44 -80.67
C SER A 21 -70.17 -53.92 -80.15
N ASP A 22 -70.46 -54.26 -78.88
CA ASP A 22 -71.05 -53.53 -77.74
C ASP A 22 -70.53 -53.95 -76.33
N ASP A 23 -70.90 -53.14 -75.33
CA ASP A 23 -71.40 -53.49 -73.97
C ASP A 23 -70.70 -52.82 -72.75
N VAL A 24 -71.46 -52.63 -71.67
CA VAL A 24 -71.21 -51.67 -70.58
C VAL A 24 -70.53 -52.32 -69.37
N THR A 25 -69.46 -51.69 -68.87
CA THR A 25 -68.94 -51.96 -67.52
C THR A 25 -68.89 -50.68 -66.69
N THR A 26 -69.60 -50.64 -65.57
CA THR A 26 -69.49 -49.54 -64.60
C THR A 26 -68.10 -49.57 -63.93
N PRO A 27 -67.35 -48.45 -63.89
CA PRO A 27 -66.01 -48.45 -63.30
C PRO A 27 -66.08 -48.79 -61.81
N ARG A 28 -65.17 -49.69 -61.37
CA ARG A 28 -65.05 -50.04 -59.95
C ARG A 28 -64.52 -48.84 -59.16
N VAL A 29 -65.20 -48.50 -58.07
CA VAL A 29 -64.85 -47.38 -57.18
C VAL A 29 -64.49 -47.88 -55.78
N GLY A 30 -63.53 -47.21 -55.15
CA GLY A 30 -63.07 -47.45 -53.79
C GLY A 30 -63.16 -46.22 -52.90
N THR A 31 -62.41 -46.22 -51.80
CA THR A 31 -62.36 -45.13 -50.81
C THR A 31 -60.93 -44.84 -50.37
N MET A 32 -60.63 -43.58 -50.08
CA MET A 32 -59.39 -43.14 -49.43
C MET A 32 -59.71 -42.39 -48.12
N SER A 33 -58.96 -42.64 -47.05
CA SER A 33 -59.00 -41.86 -45.81
C SER A 33 -57.75 -41.00 -45.71
N ILE A 34 -57.93 -39.69 -45.59
CA ILE A 34 -56.86 -38.72 -45.38
C ILE A 34 -56.89 -38.33 -43.91
N ALA A 35 -55.86 -38.72 -43.17
CA ALA A 35 -55.67 -38.31 -41.78
C ALA A 35 -54.75 -37.08 -41.76
N ILE A 36 -55.19 -36.00 -41.12
CA ILE A 36 -54.40 -34.78 -40.94
C ILE A 36 -54.23 -34.54 -39.45
N ASP A 37 -53.00 -34.32 -39.02
CA ASP A 37 -52.62 -34.07 -37.62
C ASP A 37 -51.56 -32.95 -37.52
N GLY A 38 -51.37 -32.39 -36.33
CA GLY A 38 -50.30 -31.43 -36.02
C GLY A 38 -50.57 -29.95 -36.36
N LEU A 39 -51.71 -29.62 -36.98
CA LEU A 39 -52.18 -28.24 -37.12
C LEU A 39 -52.90 -27.77 -35.85
N PRO A 40 -52.84 -26.46 -35.49
CA PRO A 40 -53.63 -25.92 -34.39
C PRO A 40 -55.14 -26.04 -34.64
N ALA A 41 -55.93 -26.20 -33.57
CA ALA A 41 -57.37 -26.35 -33.68
C ALA A 41 -58.03 -25.19 -34.46
N GLY A 42 -58.87 -25.52 -35.44
CA GLY A 42 -59.54 -24.55 -36.32
C GLY A 42 -58.70 -24.04 -37.50
N VAL A 43 -57.42 -24.41 -37.62
CA VAL A 43 -56.59 -24.06 -38.76
C VAL A 43 -56.80 -25.10 -39.89
N PRO A 44 -57.28 -24.70 -41.08
CA PRO A 44 -57.46 -25.63 -42.18
C PRO A 44 -56.12 -26.04 -42.81
N ALA A 45 -56.04 -27.29 -43.22
CA ALA A 45 -54.90 -27.82 -43.97
C ALA A 45 -54.89 -27.35 -45.43
N ALA A 46 -53.71 -27.26 -46.03
CA ALA A 46 -53.52 -26.94 -47.44
C ALA A 46 -53.19 -28.20 -48.26
N VAL A 47 -54.05 -29.22 -48.16
CA VAL A 47 -53.88 -30.51 -48.84
C VAL A 47 -54.68 -30.54 -50.14
N VAL A 48 -54.04 -30.91 -51.24
CA VAL A 48 -54.65 -31.07 -52.56
C VAL A 48 -54.52 -32.52 -53.01
N VAL A 49 -55.64 -33.15 -53.37
CA VAL A 49 -55.71 -34.51 -53.93
C VAL A 49 -56.01 -34.41 -55.41
N THR A 50 -55.25 -35.09 -56.25
CA THR A 50 -55.51 -35.25 -57.69
C THR A 50 -55.48 -36.72 -58.11
N GLY A 51 -56.24 -37.13 -59.13
CA GLY A 51 -56.32 -38.53 -59.55
C GLY A 51 -56.91 -38.76 -60.95
N PRO A 52 -57.32 -40.01 -61.25
CA PRO A 52 -57.84 -40.42 -62.56
C PRO A 52 -59.07 -39.61 -63.00
N GLY A 53 -59.29 -39.53 -64.31
CA GLY A 53 -60.43 -38.81 -64.89
C GLY A 53 -60.41 -37.29 -64.67
N GLY A 54 -59.27 -36.72 -64.24
CA GLY A 54 -59.18 -35.30 -63.88
C GLY A 54 -59.72 -34.99 -62.48
N PHE A 55 -59.92 -36.00 -61.61
CA PHE A 55 -60.33 -35.78 -60.23
C PHE A 55 -59.39 -34.81 -59.53
N ARG A 56 -59.95 -33.78 -58.90
CA ARG A 56 -59.25 -32.89 -57.96
C ARG A 56 -60.16 -32.58 -56.78
N ARG A 57 -59.59 -32.56 -55.57
CA ARG A 57 -60.26 -32.09 -54.35
C ARG A 57 -59.27 -31.51 -53.36
N ASP A 58 -59.55 -30.30 -52.88
CA ASP A 58 -58.80 -29.69 -51.79
C ASP A 58 -59.42 -30.13 -50.44
N VAL A 59 -58.58 -30.36 -49.42
CA VAL A 59 -58.94 -31.08 -48.18
C VAL A 59 -58.42 -30.32 -46.96
N GLY A 60 -59.29 -29.54 -46.33
CA GLY A 60 -58.95 -28.68 -45.18
C GLY A 60 -58.91 -29.35 -43.81
N ALA A 61 -59.39 -30.59 -43.69
CA ALA A 61 -59.40 -31.37 -42.45
C ALA A 61 -59.44 -32.87 -42.79
N GLY A 62 -59.16 -33.74 -41.82
CA GLY A 62 -59.17 -35.19 -42.03
C GLY A 62 -60.52 -35.69 -42.56
N ALA A 63 -60.49 -36.47 -43.64
CA ALA A 63 -61.68 -36.78 -44.44
C ALA A 63 -61.60 -38.12 -45.15
N ALA A 64 -62.75 -38.81 -45.25
CA ALA A 64 -62.93 -39.96 -46.14
C ALA A 64 -63.46 -39.50 -47.51
N LEU A 65 -62.76 -39.90 -48.57
CA LEU A 65 -63.09 -39.67 -49.97
C LEU A 65 -63.61 -40.98 -50.57
N THR A 66 -64.93 -41.10 -50.68
CA THR A 66 -65.63 -42.27 -51.23
C THR A 66 -65.90 -42.14 -52.73
N ALA A 67 -66.29 -43.24 -53.37
CA ALA A 67 -66.64 -43.33 -54.80
C ALA A 67 -65.50 -42.90 -55.76
N LEU A 68 -64.25 -43.08 -55.32
CA LEU A 68 -63.06 -42.78 -56.11
C LEU A 68 -62.82 -43.87 -57.16
N VAL A 69 -62.66 -43.51 -58.43
CA VAL A 69 -62.30 -44.46 -59.51
C VAL A 69 -60.96 -45.11 -59.17
N ALA A 70 -60.88 -46.43 -59.31
CA ALA A 70 -59.67 -47.19 -58.99
C ALA A 70 -58.46 -46.71 -59.82
N GLY A 71 -57.31 -46.51 -59.16
CA GLY A 71 -56.10 -45.96 -59.77
C GLY A 71 -55.24 -45.14 -58.80
N PRO A 72 -54.11 -44.58 -59.27
CA PRO A 72 -53.20 -43.78 -58.46
C PRO A 72 -53.71 -42.35 -58.26
N TYR A 73 -53.69 -41.88 -57.02
CA TYR A 73 -53.93 -40.49 -56.64
C TYR A 73 -52.63 -39.88 -56.09
N THR A 74 -52.39 -38.61 -56.40
CA THR A 74 -51.31 -37.82 -55.81
C THR A 74 -51.91 -36.86 -54.79
N ILE A 75 -51.32 -36.82 -53.59
CA ILE A 75 -51.72 -35.95 -52.49
C ILE A 75 -50.55 -35.03 -52.17
N ILE A 76 -50.76 -33.73 -52.29
CA ILE A 76 -49.76 -32.68 -52.04
C ILE A 76 -50.19 -31.90 -50.79
N ALA A 77 -49.35 -31.87 -49.76
CA ALA A 77 -49.53 -31.08 -48.56
C ALA A 77 -48.67 -29.81 -48.67
N ALA A 78 -49.29 -28.68 -48.99
CA ALA A 78 -48.62 -27.39 -48.94
C ALA A 78 -48.52 -26.87 -47.49
N ASP A 79 -47.52 -26.04 -47.22
CA ASP A 79 -47.28 -25.48 -45.89
C ASP A 79 -48.36 -24.48 -45.49
N VAL A 80 -48.79 -24.54 -44.22
CA VAL A 80 -49.84 -23.70 -43.66
C VAL A 80 -49.23 -22.71 -42.67
N THR A 81 -49.57 -21.43 -42.72
CA THR A 81 -49.08 -20.44 -41.75
C THR A 81 -50.20 -20.01 -40.82
N SER A 82 -49.99 -20.11 -39.51
CA SER A 82 -50.94 -19.69 -38.47
C SER A 82 -50.19 -19.17 -37.24
N GLY A 83 -50.72 -18.12 -36.60
CA GLY A 83 -50.09 -17.50 -35.42
C GLY A 83 -48.66 -16.96 -35.64
N GLY A 84 -48.26 -16.71 -36.89
CA GLY A 84 -46.88 -16.34 -37.25
C GLY A 84 -45.91 -17.53 -37.39
N VAL A 85 -46.37 -18.77 -37.18
CA VAL A 85 -45.59 -20.00 -37.35
C VAL A 85 -46.00 -20.69 -38.66
N ARG A 86 -45.01 -21.13 -39.44
CA ARG A 86 -45.20 -21.95 -40.65
C ARG A 86 -45.20 -23.42 -40.24
N TYR A 87 -46.21 -24.18 -40.63
CA TYR A 87 -46.36 -25.61 -40.40
C TYR A 87 -46.11 -26.34 -41.72
N ALA A 88 -45.14 -27.24 -41.76
CA ALA A 88 -44.77 -27.99 -42.95
C ALA A 88 -45.44 -29.37 -42.99
N GLY A 89 -46.10 -29.70 -44.10
CA GLY A 89 -46.81 -30.96 -44.27
C GLY A 89 -45.86 -32.11 -44.63
N THR A 90 -45.95 -33.23 -43.91
CA THR A 90 -45.10 -34.41 -44.13
C THR A 90 -45.96 -35.67 -44.27
N PRO A 91 -45.86 -36.43 -45.39
CA PRO A 91 -45.11 -36.11 -46.61
C PRO A 91 -45.68 -34.89 -47.36
N ALA A 92 -44.81 -34.03 -47.87
CA ALA A 92 -45.21 -32.86 -48.67
C ALA A 92 -45.85 -33.26 -50.02
N THR A 93 -45.44 -34.42 -50.55
CA THR A 93 -46.14 -35.12 -51.64
C THR A 93 -46.12 -36.63 -51.33
N GLN A 94 -47.23 -37.31 -51.53
CA GLN A 94 -47.33 -38.77 -51.50
C GLN A 94 -48.26 -39.26 -52.64
N SER A 95 -48.04 -40.50 -53.09
CA SER A 95 -48.89 -41.15 -54.09
C SER A 95 -49.53 -42.40 -53.51
N VAL A 96 -50.85 -42.51 -53.58
CA VAL A 96 -51.64 -43.57 -52.96
C VAL A 96 -52.62 -44.14 -54.00
N SER A 97 -52.55 -45.45 -54.23
CA SER A 97 -53.46 -46.15 -55.15
C SER A 97 -54.73 -46.58 -54.44
N VAL A 98 -55.89 -46.23 -55.01
CA VAL A 98 -57.21 -46.71 -54.56
C VAL A 98 -57.57 -47.96 -55.37
N ALA A 99 -57.90 -49.05 -54.67
CA ALA A 99 -58.39 -50.28 -55.28
C ALA A 99 -59.90 -50.21 -55.55
N GLY A 100 -60.37 -50.99 -56.54
CA GLY A 100 -61.78 -51.10 -56.92
C GLY A 100 -62.57 -52.09 -56.04
N ASP A 101 -62.29 -52.10 -54.74
CA ASP A 101 -62.87 -53.00 -53.74
C ASP A 101 -63.31 -52.21 -52.48
N ARG A 102 -63.60 -52.90 -51.37
CA ARG A 102 -64.09 -52.27 -50.13
C ARG A 102 -62.98 -51.85 -49.16
N VAL A 103 -61.71 -52.01 -49.51
CA VAL A 103 -60.57 -51.59 -48.67
C VAL A 103 -60.38 -50.08 -48.82
N THR A 104 -60.23 -49.37 -47.69
CA THR A 104 -59.94 -47.93 -47.69
C THR A 104 -58.42 -47.71 -47.69
N ALA A 105 -57.90 -47.04 -48.72
CA ALA A 105 -56.51 -46.64 -48.78
C ALA A 105 -56.25 -45.49 -47.77
N ALA A 106 -55.09 -45.47 -47.11
CA ALA A 106 -54.76 -44.44 -46.12
C ALA A 106 -53.69 -43.47 -46.65
N ALA A 107 -53.89 -42.17 -46.43
CA ALA A 107 -52.98 -41.09 -46.79
C ALA A 107 -52.78 -40.15 -45.57
N PRO A 108 -51.92 -40.51 -44.60
CA PRO A 108 -51.66 -39.69 -43.42
C PRO A 108 -50.73 -38.51 -43.77
N ILE A 109 -50.99 -37.35 -43.17
CA ILE A 109 -50.21 -36.12 -43.30
C ILE A 109 -50.05 -35.49 -41.91
N ALA A 110 -48.82 -35.43 -41.42
CA ALA A 110 -48.48 -34.73 -40.19
C ALA A 110 -47.91 -33.34 -40.52
N TYR A 111 -48.48 -32.30 -39.93
CA TYR A 111 -47.98 -30.94 -40.01
C TYR A 111 -47.08 -30.61 -38.81
N ALA A 112 -45.84 -30.20 -39.05
CA ALA A 112 -44.89 -29.86 -37.98
C ALA A 112 -44.49 -28.38 -38.04
N PRO A 113 -44.41 -27.67 -36.88
CA PRO A 113 -44.02 -26.26 -36.87
C PRO A 113 -42.54 -26.09 -37.29
N SER A 114 -42.35 -25.42 -38.42
CA SER A 114 -41.05 -25.02 -38.96
C SER A 114 -40.47 -23.90 -38.10
N THR A 115 -39.61 -24.27 -37.16
CA THR A 115 -39.02 -23.37 -36.17
C THR A 115 -37.50 -23.37 -36.19
N ALA A 116 -36.93 -22.30 -35.68
CA ALA A 116 -35.50 -22.12 -35.42
C ALA A 116 -35.21 -22.03 -33.91
N ARG A 117 -33.92 -22.07 -33.57
CA ARG A 117 -33.38 -21.88 -32.22
C ARG A 117 -32.23 -20.89 -32.25
N LEU A 118 -32.09 -20.06 -31.23
CA LEU A 118 -31.01 -19.08 -31.07
C LEU A 118 -30.39 -19.21 -29.67
N ALA A 119 -29.08 -19.36 -29.57
CA ALA A 119 -28.34 -19.28 -28.31
C ALA A 119 -27.67 -17.91 -28.20
N VAL A 120 -28.13 -17.08 -27.26
CA VAL A 120 -27.58 -15.75 -26.98
C VAL A 120 -26.64 -15.83 -25.79
N THR A 121 -25.36 -15.51 -26.03
CA THR A 121 -24.32 -15.42 -25.01
C THR A 121 -24.05 -13.96 -24.65
N ILE A 122 -24.06 -13.63 -23.36
CA ILE A 122 -23.73 -12.32 -22.81
C ILE A 122 -22.53 -12.50 -21.87
N ALA A 123 -21.42 -11.84 -22.17
CA ALA A 123 -20.15 -12.00 -21.45
C ALA A 123 -19.47 -10.65 -21.16
N GLY A 124 -18.52 -10.62 -20.22
CA GLY A 124 -17.70 -9.44 -19.90
C GLY A 124 -18.26 -8.48 -18.84
N LEU A 125 -19.48 -8.73 -18.34
CA LEU A 125 -20.04 -8.02 -17.18
C LEU A 125 -19.53 -8.62 -15.85
N PRO A 126 -19.44 -7.84 -14.77
CA PRO A 126 -19.15 -8.34 -13.42
C PRO A 126 -20.18 -9.35 -12.91
N ALA A 127 -19.78 -10.20 -11.96
CA ALA A 127 -20.68 -11.14 -11.30
C ALA A 127 -21.85 -10.40 -10.61
N GLY A 128 -23.08 -10.84 -10.88
CA GLY A 128 -24.30 -10.21 -10.37
C GLY A 128 -24.84 -9.04 -11.21
N ALA A 129 -24.08 -8.53 -12.19
CA ALA A 129 -24.62 -7.59 -13.18
C ALA A 129 -25.37 -8.32 -14.30
N SER A 130 -26.29 -7.63 -14.97
CA SER A 130 -27.07 -8.16 -16.10
C SER A 130 -27.12 -7.14 -17.23
N GLY A 131 -26.97 -7.59 -18.47
CA GLY A 131 -27.02 -6.74 -19.66
C GLY A 131 -28.27 -7.03 -20.47
N THR A 132 -29.05 -6.00 -20.77
CA THR A 132 -30.29 -6.14 -21.54
C THR A 132 -29.98 -6.20 -23.04
N VAL A 133 -30.23 -7.35 -23.66
CA VAL A 133 -30.21 -7.50 -25.11
C VAL A 133 -31.65 -7.69 -25.59
N THR A 134 -32.11 -6.78 -26.45
CA THR A 134 -33.43 -6.82 -27.07
C THR A 134 -33.33 -7.51 -28.43
N LEU A 135 -34.09 -8.60 -28.60
CA LEU A 135 -34.25 -9.34 -29.84
C LEU A 135 -35.56 -8.92 -30.51
N ALA A 136 -35.48 -8.28 -31.68
CA ALA A 136 -36.60 -8.02 -32.57
C ALA A 136 -36.57 -9.00 -33.77
N GLY A 137 -37.72 -9.46 -34.23
CA GLY A 137 -37.82 -10.50 -35.26
C GLY A 137 -39.14 -10.53 -36.05
N PRO A 138 -39.38 -11.60 -36.84
CA PRO A 138 -40.54 -11.72 -37.72
C PRO A 138 -41.88 -11.63 -36.98
N GLY A 139 -42.91 -11.15 -37.68
CA GLY A 139 -44.27 -11.04 -37.12
C GLY A 139 -44.43 -10.01 -35.99
N GLY A 140 -43.46 -9.11 -35.80
CA GLY A 140 -43.45 -8.16 -34.68
C GLY A 140 -42.97 -8.75 -33.35
N LEU A 141 -42.32 -9.93 -33.39
CA LEU A 141 -41.74 -10.56 -32.21
C LEU A 141 -40.70 -9.62 -31.58
N SER A 142 -40.88 -9.33 -30.29
CA SER A 142 -39.89 -8.67 -29.44
C SER A 142 -39.70 -9.48 -28.16
N ARG A 143 -38.44 -9.71 -27.76
CA ARG A 143 -38.05 -10.36 -26.50
C ARG A 143 -36.83 -9.67 -25.91
N VAL A 144 -36.75 -9.57 -24.59
CA VAL A 144 -35.54 -9.12 -23.88
C VAL A 144 -34.90 -10.32 -23.19
N VAL A 145 -33.58 -10.45 -23.30
CA VAL A 145 -32.77 -11.40 -22.52
C VAL A 145 -31.74 -10.64 -21.69
N THR A 146 -31.49 -11.12 -20.46
CA THR A 146 -30.65 -10.45 -19.45
C THR A 146 -29.38 -11.23 -19.07
N GLY A 147 -29.26 -12.47 -19.57
CA GLY A 147 -28.12 -13.36 -19.40
C GLY A 147 -28.11 -14.46 -20.47
N ASN A 148 -27.18 -15.41 -20.37
CA ASN A 148 -27.04 -16.53 -21.31
C ASN A 148 -28.35 -17.31 -21.46
N THR A 149 -28.94 -17.29 -22.66
CA THR A 149 -30.30 -17.80 -22.91
C THR A 149 -30.37 -18.53 -24.25
N GLN A 150 -30.92 -19.75 -24.26
CA GLN A 150 -31.39 -20.38 -25.49
C GLN A 150 -32.87 -20.06 -25.71
N LEU A 151 -33.20 -19.55 -26.89
CA LEU A 151 -34.54 -19.20 -27.33
C LEU A 151 -34.98 -20.21 -28.39
N ASP A 152 -35.90 -21.08 -27.99
CA ASP A 152 -36.51 -22.09 -28.87
C ASP A 152 -37.82 -21.59 -29.49
N LEU A 153 -38.30 -22.36 -30.48
CA LEU A 153 -39.58 -22.16 -31.20
C LEU A 153 -39.70 -20.77 -31.87
N LEU A 154 -38.57 -20.24 -32.35
CA LEU A 154 -38.53 -18.96 -33.06
C LEU A 154 -38.98 -19.13 -34.52
N PRO A 155 -39.82 -18.23 -35.08
CA PRO A 155 -40.09 -18.20 -36.53
C PRO A 155 -38.79 -18.01 -37.34
N PRO A 156 -38.55 -18.78 -38.41
CA PRO A 156 -37.44 -18.54 -39.33
C PRO A 156 -37.55 -17.15 -39.99
N GLY A 157 -36.42 -16.46 -40.19
CA GLY A 157 -36.37 -15.10 -40.73
C GLY A 157 -35.24 -14.25 -40.16
N ALA A 158 -35.24 -12.95 -40.48
CA ALA A 158 -34.24 -12.00 -39.99
C ALA A 158 -34.57 -11.50 -38.57
N TYR A 159 -33.54 -11.37 -37.74
CA TYR A 159 -33.59 -10.90 -36.37
C TYR A 159 -32.55 -9.80 -36.15
N THR A 160 -32.93 -8.76 -35.41
CA THR A 160 -32.01 -7.72 -34.93
C THR A 160 -31.84 -7.87 -33.42
N LEU A 161 -30.60 -7.95 -32.97
CA LEU A 161 -30.23 -7.88 -31.56
C LEU A 161 -29.66 -6.48 -31.29
N THR A 162 -30.20 -5.78 -30.29
CA THR A 162 -29.70 -4.48 -29.85
C THR A 162 -29.44 -4.51 -28.35
N ALA A 163 -28.26 -4.04 -27.94
CA ALA A 163 -27.74 -4.12 -26.59
C ALA A 163 -27.32 -2.72 -26.11
N ALA A 164 -27.72 -2.36 -24.90
CA ALA A 164 -27.38 -1.07 -24.29
C ALA A 164 -26.11 -1.19 -23.43
N ASP A 165 -25.36 -0.09 -23.29
CA ASP A 165 -24.30 0.00 -22.28
C ASP A 165 -24.86 -0.22 -20.87
N VAL A 166 -24.10 -0.89 -20.01
CA VAL A 166 -24.47 -1.18 -18.61
C VAL A 166 -23.53 -0.43 -17.67
N ILE A 167 -24.04 0.25 -16.65
CA ILE A 167 -23.21 0.89 -15.62
C ILE A 167 -23.21 0.03 -14.36
N VAL A 168 -22.03 -0.39 -13.90
CA VAL A 168 -21.84 -1.20 -12.69
C VAL A 168 -20.84 -0.51 -11.78
N ALA A 169 -21.25 -0.19 -10.54
CA ALA A 169 -20.44 0.52 -9.56
C ALA A 169 -19.83 1.86 -10.05
N GLY A 170 -20.45 2.50 -11.04
CA GLY A 170 -19.98 3.75 -11.67
C GLY A 170 -19.10 3.54 -12.92
N THR A 171 -18.62 2.33 -13.18
CA THR A 171 -17.91 1.97 -14.41
C THR A 171 -18.92 1.62 -15.51
N ARG A 172 -18.85 2.28 -16.67
CA ARG A 172 -19.59 1.89 -17.87
C ARG A 172 -18.98 0.63 -18.49
N TYR A 173 -19.83 -0.27 -18.95
CA TYR A 173 -19.49 -1.45 -19.74
C TYR A 173 -20.19 -1.33 -21.10
N ARG A 174 -19.44 -1.30 -22.19
CA ARG A 174 -19.99 -1.11 -23.55
C ARG A 174 -20.30 -2.41 -24.27
N ALA A 175 -21.49 -2.49 -24.83
CA ALA A 175 -21.93 -3.64 -25.61
C ALA A 175 -21.25 -3.69 -26.99
N THR A 176 -20.59 -4.80 -27.31
CA THR A 176 -19.87 -5.02 -28.57
C THR A 176 -20.31 -6.34 -29.22
N PRO A 177 -20.98 -6.31 -30.39
CA PRO A 177 -21.55 -5.13 -31.04
C PRO A 177 -22.82 -4.64 -30.31
N ALA A 178 -23.04 -3.32 -30.29
CA ALA A 178 -24.25 -2.72 -29.69
C ALA A 178 -25.53 -2.99 -30.52
N SER A 179 -25.40 -3.29 -31.81
CA SER A 179 -26.48 -3.82 -32.62
C SER A 179 -25.94 -4.76 -33.70
N GLN A 180 -26.64 -5.87 -33.97
CA GLN A 180 -26.28 -6.85 -34.99
C GLN A 180 -27.52 -7.53 -35.58
N VAL A 181 -27.45 -7.94 -36.85
CA VAL A 181 -28.53 -8.61 -37.58
C VAL A 181 -28.09 -10.02 -37.97
N LEU A 182 -28.96 -11.00 -37.76
CA LEU A 182 -28.75 -12.40 -38.15
C LEU A 182 -30.01 -13.00 -38.77
N THR A 183 -29.86 -14.03 -39.59
CA THR A 183 -30.99 -14.74 -40.22
C THR A 183 -31.05 -16.18 -39.70
N LEU A 184 -32.20 -16.56 -39.14
CA LEU A 184 -32.47 -17.91 -38.67
C LEU A 184 -33.17 -18.74 -39.75
N ALA A 185 -32.59 -19.88 -40.10
CA ALA A 185 -33.26 -20.93 -40.87
C ALA A 185 -33.98 -21.92 -39.93
N ALA A 186 -34.97 -22.63 -40.45
CA ALA A 186 -35.63 -23.71 -39.71
C ALA A 186 -34.61 -24.83 -39.39
N SER A 187 -34.43 -25.14 -38.10
CA SER A 187 -33.35 -26.01 -37.63
C SER A 187 -33.60 -26.52 -36.20
N ALA A 188 -33.21 -27.76 -35.95
CA ALA A 188 -33.15 -28.32 -34.59
C ALA A 188 -31.88 -27.90 -33.83
N LEU A 189 -30.86 -27.39 -34.52
CA LEU A 189 -29.61 -26.87 -33.92
C LEU A 189 -29.70 -25.35 -33.73
N PRO A 190 -29.29 -24.80 -32.57
CA PRO A 190 -29.28 -23.36 -32.32
C PRO A 190 -28.17 -22.64 -33.07
N VAL A 191 -28.49 -21.48 -33.63
CA VAL A 191 -27.49 -20.51 -34.09
C VAL A 191 -26.91 -19.79 -32.86
N GLY A 192 -25.59 -19.75 -32.71
CA GLY A 192 -24.93 -19.02 -31.64
C GLY A 192 -24.71 -17.54 -31.99
N VAL A 193 -24.98 -16.63 -31.06
CA VAL A 193 -24.67 -15.20 -31.16
C VAL A 193 -24.14 -14.68 -29.83
N ALA A 194 -23.19 -13.76 -29.86
CA ALA A 194 -22.57 -13.19 -28.67
C ALA A 194 -22.71 -11.67 -28.62
N VAL A 195 -22.89 -11.13 -27.41
CA VAL A 195 -22.70 -9.72 -27.07
C VAL A 195 -21.68 -9.65 -25.94
N ASN A 196 -20.53 -9.05 -26.21
CA ASN A 196 -19.44 -8.91 -25.24
C ASN A 196 -19.45 -7.50 -24.66
N TYR A 197 -19.27 -7.39 -23.35
CA TYR A 197 -19.21 -6.13 -22.62
C TYR A 197 -17.77 -5.80 -22.22
N GLY A 198 -17.25 -4.66 -22.68
CA GLY A 198 -15.93 -4.15 -22.29
C GLY A 198 -16.06 -3.03 -21.27
N ALA A 199 -15.31 -3.11 -20.15
CA ALA A 199 -15.23 -2.01 -19.18
C ALA A 199 -14.59 -0.77 -19.82
N GLY A 200 -15.14 0.41 -19.54
CA GLY A 200 -14.68 1.68 -20.07
C GLY A 200 -13.24 2.01 -19.69
N THR A 201 -12.53 2.68 -20.59
CA THR A 201 -11.07 2.89 -20.51
C THR A 201 -10.66 4.22 -19.88
N SER A 202 -11.55 4.83 -19.08
CA SER A 202 -11.29 6.13 -18.44
C SER A 202 -10.04 6.10 -17.56
N THR A 203 -9.15 7.08 -17.75
CA THR A 203 -7.87 7.19 -17.03
C THR A 203 -7.62 8.59 -16.46
N ILE A 204 -6.90 8.65 -15.35
CA ILE A 204 -6.18 9.87 -14.93
C ILE A 204 -4.68 9.60 -15.04
N ARG A 205 -3.97 10.38 -15.85
CA ARG A 205 -2.50 10.45 -15.86
C ARG A 205 -2.06 11.55 -14.90
N VAL A 206 -1.35 11.15 -13.85
CA VAL A 206 -0.77 12.05 -12.85
C VAL A 206 0.69 12.31 -13.21
N THR A 207 1.03 13.56 -13.49
CA THR A 207 2.41 14.02 -13.70
C THR A 207 2.86 14.81 -12.49
N ILE A 208 3.81 14.27 -11.72
CA ILE A 208 4.43 14.95 -10.57
C ILE A 208 5.77 15.56 -10.98
N SER A 209 6.06 16.77 -10.51
CA SER A 209 7.32 17.47 -10.78
C SER A 209 7.77 18.34 -9.61
N GLY A 210 9.04 18.77 -9.60
CA GLY A 210 9.60 19.67 -8.58
C GLY A 210 10.06 19.00 -7.26
N LEU A 211 9.84 17.69 -7.11
CA LEU A 211 10.48 16.86 -6.08
C LEU A 211 11.85 16.34 -6.57
N PRO A 212 12.84 16.15 -5.68
CA PRO A 212 14.12 15.55 -6.02
C PRO A 212 14.00 14.04 -6.21
N GLY A 213 14.96 13.44 -6.92
CA GLY A 213 14.99 12.00 -7.20
C GLY A 213 14.88 11.15 -5.92
N GLY A 214 14.06 10.10 -5.97
CA GLY A 214 13.82 9.20 -4.83
C GLY A 214 12.87 9.74 -3.74
N THR A 215 12.42 10.99 -3.81
CA THR A 215 11.43 11.53 -2.86
C THR A 215 10.01 11.23 -3.33
N ASN A 216 9.29 10.43 -2.54
CA ASN A 216 7.88 10.13 -2.77
C ASN A 216 7.00 11.39 -2.59
N ALA A 217 6.06 11.59 -3.50
CA ALA A 217 5.01 12.58 -3.37
C ALA A 217 3.94 12.15 -2.36
N ALA A 218 3.21 13.12 -1.81
CA ALA A 218 2.06 12.89 -0.95
C ALA A 218 0.78 13.36 -1.67
N VAL A 219 0.45 12.70 -2.79
CA VAL A 219 -0.75 12.99 -3.59
C VAL A 219 -1.79 11.90 -3.37
N THR A 220 -2.99 12.28 -2.92
CA THR A 220 -4.13 11.38 -2.75
C THR A 220 -5.22 11.73 -3.75
N ILE A 221 -5.68 10.74 -4.52
CA ILE A 221 -6.79 10.87 -5.45
C ILE A 221 -8.01 10.18 -4.85
N SER A 222 -9.03 10.98 -4.56
CA SER A 222 -10.32 10.52 -4.03
C SER A 222 -11.44 10.74 -5.05
N GLY A 223 -12.50 9.93 -5.03
CA GLY A 223 -13.56 9.99 -6.05
C GLY A 223 -14.81 9.14 -5.75
N PRO A 224 -15.63 8.83 -6.77
CA PRO A 224 -16.88 8.09 -6.62
C PRO A 224 -16.73 6.75 -5.89
N GLY A 225 -17.81 6.34 -5.22
CA GLY A 225 -17.86 5.07 -4.47
C GLY A 225 -16.98 5.03 -3.21
N GLY A 226 -16.40 6.15 -2.78
CA GLY A 226 -15.41 6.16 -1.69
C GLY A 226 -14.02 5.69 -2.14
N THR A 227 -13.74 5.73 -3.45
CA THR A 227 -12.40 5.44 -3.98
C THR A 227 -11.39 6.41 -3.40
N GLU A 228 -10.29 5.91 -2.83
CA GLU A 228 -9.14 6.69 -2.39
C GLU A 228 -7.84 5.97 -2.78
N ARG A 229 -6.87 6.69 -3.36
CA ARG A 229 -5.59 6.12 -3.81
C ARG A 229 -4.44 7.10 -3.61
N LEU A 230 -3.43 6.67 -2.85
CA LEU A 230 -2.14 7.36 -2.74
C LEU A 230 -1.33 7.20 -4.02
N VAL A 231 -0.67 8.27 -4.45
CA VAL A 231 0.18 8.38 -5.63
C VAL A 231 1.50 9.04 -5.21
N THR A 232 2.56 8.24 -5.18
CA THR A 232 3.90 8.67 -4.74
C THR A 232 4.81 9.11 -5.88
N SER A 233 4.47 8.82 -7.13
CA SER A 233 5.23 9.17 -8.33
C SER A 233 4.32 9.27 -9.55
N SER A 234 4.82 9.87 -10.64
CA SER A 234 4.06 10.03 -11.89
C SER A 234 3.55 8.69 -12.42
N THR A 235 2.25 8.59 -12.69
CA THR A 235 1.59 7.30 -12.98
C THR A 235 0.31 7.50 -13.80
N THR A 236 -0.27 6.41 -14.32
CA THR A 236 -1.62 6.40 -14.89
C THR A 236 -2.51 5.50 -14.05
N ILE A 237 -3.66 6.02 -13.60
CA ILE A 237 -4.73 5.25 -12.95
C ILE A 237 -5.77 4.90 -14.02
N ASP A 238 -6.16 3.64 -14.12
CA ASP A 238 -7.07 3.11 -15.14
C ASP A 238 -8.38 2.54 -14.57
N ARG A 239 -9.35 2.31 -15.47
CA ARG A 239 -10.72 1.80 -15.18
C ARG A 239 -11.48 2.66 -14.16
N LEU A 240 -11.30 3.98 -14.24
CA LEU A 240 -12.02 4.91 -13.37
C LEU A 240 -13.52 4.97 -13.72
N ALA A 241 -14.34 5.22 -12.71
CA ALA A 241 -15.75 5.54 -12.90
C ALA A 241 -15.91 6.96 -13.48
N ALA A 242 -17.03 7.24 -14.15
CA ALA A 242 -17.36 8.63 -14.50
C ALA A 242 -17.77 9.42 -13.25
N GLY A 243 -17.33 10.68 -13.13
CA GLY A 243 -17.67 11.56 -12.01
C GLY A 243 -16.53 12.47 -11.55
N ALA A 244 -16.77 13.22 -10.47
CA ALA A 244 -15.80 14.14 -9.90
C ALA A 244 -14.76 13.41 -9.01
N TYR A 245 -13.48 13.61 -9.33
CA TYR A 245 -12.34 13.18 -8.55
C TYR A 245 -11.61 14.40 -7.96
N THR A 246 -11.30 14.34 -6.68
CA THR A 246 -10.48 15.33 -5.98
C THR A 246 -9.05 14.82 -5.87
N VAL A 247 -8.10 15.55 -6.46
CA VAL A 247 -6.66 15.32 -6.34
C VAL A 247 -6.12 16.24 -5.25
N SER A 248 -5.81 15.70 -4.08
CA SER A 248 -5.26 16.44 -2.94
C SER A 248 -3.75 16.19 -2.84
N ALA A 249 -2.96 17.25 -2.68
CA ALA A 249 -1.52 17.18 -2.51
C ALA A 249 -1.10 17.80 -1.18
N ALA A 250 -0.35 17.05 -0.37
CA ALA A 250 0.20 17.51 0.90
C ALA A 250 1.65 18.02 0.73
N THR A 251 2.15 18.77 1.71
CA THR A 251 3.55 19.20 1.75
C THR A 251 4.47 18.02 2.07
N VAL A 252 5.55 17.86 1.30
CA VAL A 252 6.55 16.80 1.47
C VAL A 252 7.84 17.38 2.05
N GLY A 253 8.45 16.73 3.02
CA GLY A 253 9.76 17.11 3.56
C GLY A 253 10.84 16.10 3.17
N SER A 254 11.97 16.57 2.64
CA SER A 254 13.10 15.71 2.24
C SER A 254 14.40 16.51 2.25
N ASN A 255 15.50 15.92 2.74
CA ASN A 255 16.88 16.47 2.69
C ASN A 255 16.96 17.99 3.01
N LEU A 256 16.53 18.37 4.21
CA LEU A 256 16.51 19.76 4.69
C LEU A 256 15.71 20.75 3.82
N MET A 257 14.81 20.27 2.96
CA MET A 257 13.97 21.06 2.07
C MET A 257 12.48 20.70 2.23
N THR A 258 11.65 21.71 2.45
CA THR A 258 10.18 21.62 2.48
C THR A 258 9.64 21.88 1.07
N TYR A 259 8.96 20.88 0.50
CA TYR A 259 8.35 20.93 -0.84
C TYR A 259 6.83 21.11 -0.72
N ARG A 260 6.35 22.30 -1.08
CA ARG A 260 4.91 22.63 -1.06
C ARG A 260 4.32 22.47 -2.46
N PRO A 261 3.18 21.78 -2.64
CA PRO A 261 2.54 21.69 -3.95
C PRO A 261 1.96 23.05 -4.36
N ALA A 262 2.05 23.39 -5.65
CA ALA A 262 1.57 24.67 -6.19
C ALA A 262 0.04 24.83 -6.08
N ALA A 263 -0.69 23.71 -6.06
CA ALA A 263 -2.09 23.63 -5.66
C ALA A 263 -2.28 22.44 -4.72
N THR A 264 -2.80 22.67 -3.51
CA THR A 264 -3.08 21.61 -2.52
C THR A 264 -4.28 20.74 -2.90
N THR A 265 -5.14 21.22 -3.80
CA THR A 265 -6.34 20.52 -4.25
C THR A 265 -6.66 20.89 -5.70
N GLN A 266 -6.99 19.90 -6.52
CA GLN A 266 -7.48 20.05 -7.89
C GLN A 266 -8.72 19.18 -8.10
N GLN A 267 -9.61 19.56 -9.00
CA GLN A 267 -10.82 18.81 -9.35
C GLN A 267 -10.74 18.29 -10.79
N VAL A 268 -11.10 17.03 -10.99
CA VAL A 268 -11.12 16.37 -12.30
C VAL A 268 -12.47 15.71 -12.50
N ASN A 269 -13.27 16.19 -13.44
CA ASN A 269 -14.49 15.50 -13.83
C ASN A 269 -14.16 14.45 -14.89
N VAL A 270 -14.00 13.20 -14.45
CA VAL A 270 -13.74 12.05 -15.33
C VAL A 270 -15.00 11.71 -16.12
N VAL A 271 -14.84 11.51 -17.43
CA VAL A 271 -15.92 11.08 -18.32
C VAL A 271 -15.59 9.71 -18.93
N ASP A 272 -16.61 9.02 -19.42
CA ASP A 272 -16.48 7.69 -20.03
C ASP A 272 -15.49 7.68 -21.22
N ASP A 273 -14.56 6.74 -21.20
CA ASP A 273 -13.55 6.46 -22.25
C ASP A 273 -12.58 7.60 -22.59
N ALA A 274 -12.41 8.56 -21.68
CA ALA A 274 -11.47 9.67 -21.83
C ALA A 274 -10.19 9.49 -20.98
N ALA A 275 -9.09 10.04 -21.48
CA ALA A 275 -7.87 10.24 -20.69
C ALA A 275 -7.83 11.68 -20.15
N HIS A 276 -7.55 11.82 -18.85
CA HIS A 276 -7.48 13.10 -18.15
C HIS A 276 -6.07 13.31 -17.60
N ASP A 277 -5.41 14.41 -17.97
CA ASP A 277 -4.08 14.77 -17.46
C ASP A 277 -4.19 15.67 -16.22
N VAL A 278 -3.38 15.38 -15.19
CA VAL A 278 -3.25 16.20 -13.98
C VAL A 278 -1.76 16.46 -13.71
N ALA A 279 -1.40 17.73 -13.53
CA ALA A 279 -0.05 18.13 -13.12
C ALA A 279 -0.02 18.51 -11.63
N VAL A 280 0.86 17.88 -10.86
CA VAL A 280 1.14 18.27 -9.47
C VAL A 280 2.61 18.68 -9.36
N SER A 281 2.86 19.97 -9.55
CA SER A 281 4.17 20.58 -9.34
C SER A 281 4.38 20.96 -7.88
N TYR A 282 5.59 20.72 -7.39
CA TYR A 282 6.06 21.12 -6.06
C TYR A 282 7.10 22.24 -6.16
N VAL A 283 7.10 23.14 -5.19
CA VAL A 283 8.10 24.20 -5.02
C VAL A 283 8.87 23.93 -3.73
N GLY A 284 10.18 23.72 -3.86
CA GLY A 284 11.09 23.50 -2.73
C GLY A 284 11.53 24.80 -2.07
N SER A 285 11.58 24.80 -0.74
CA SER A 285 12.12 25.88 0.10
C SER A 285 12.98 25.29 1.22
N PRO A 286 14.11 25.91 1.60
CA PRO A 286 14.93 25.41 2.71
C PRO A 286 14.15 25.32 4.01
N LEU A 287 14.35 24.22 4.75
CA LEU A 287 13.82 24.03 6.09
C LEU A 287 14.25 25.20 6.98
N ARG A 288 13.32 25.67 7.81
CA ARG A 288 13.61 26.58 8.92
C ARG A 288 13.17 25.92 10.22
N LEU A 289 14.06 25.96 11.21
CA LEU A 289 13.78 25.48 12.55
C LEU A 289 13.54 26.68 13.48
N GLY A 290 12.64 26.49 14.44
CA GLY A 290 12.35 27.44 15.53
C GLY A 290 12.25 26.73 16.87
N LEU A 291 12.22 27.52 17.96
CA LEU A 291 12.03 27.04 19.32
C LEU A 291 10.64 27.43 19.83
N GLN A 292 9.80 26.45 20.14
CA GLN A 292 8.56 26.64 20.88
C GLN A 292 8.84 26.41 22.37
N LEU A 293 8.39 27.32 23.25
CA LEU A 293 8.60 27.16 24.68
C LEU A 293 7.82 25.95 25.22
N LEU A 294 8.51 25.02 25.88
CA LEU A 294 7.88 23.91 26.62
C LEU A 294 7.73 24.28 28.10
N ALA A 295 8.81 24.76 28.73
CA ALA A 295 8.82 25.12 30.15
C ALA A 295 9.88 26.18 30.48
N GLN A 296 9.61 26.98 31.51
CA GLN A 296 10.52 27.97 32.07
C GLN A 296 10.43 28.02 33.60
N GLY A 297 11.40 28.68 34.24
CA GLY A 297 11.54 28.66 35.70
C GLY A 297 12.20 27.38 36.23
N LEU A 298 12.87 26.63 35.35
CA LEU A 298 13.59 25.42 35.69
C LEU A 298 14.92 25.76 36.37
N THR A 299 15.27 25.04 37.44
CA THR A 299 16.49 25.27 38.22
C THR A 299 17.65 24.44 37.65
N GLN A 300 18.48 25.05 36.79
CA GLN A 300 19.59 24.38 36.10
C GLN A 300 19.15 23.06 35.41
N PRO A 301 18.17 23.10 34.48
CA PRO A 301 17.82 21.91 33.69
C PRO A 301 19.03 21.43 32.88
N VAL A 302 19.27 20.11 32.87
CA VAL A 302 20.43 19.50 32.19
C VAL A 302 20.07 18.35 31.25
N PHE A 303 18.90 17.72 31.38
CA PHE A 303 18.49 16.61 30.51
C PHE A 303 16.97 16.52 30.40
N LEU A 304 16.45 16.01 29.28
CA LEU A 304 15.02 15.81 29.03
C LEU A 304 14.82 14.48 28.31
N THR A 305 13.90 13.66 28.80
CA THR A 305 13.46 12.42 28.14
C THR A 305 11.99 12.13 28.43
N ALA A 306 11.41 11.15 27.71
CA ALA A 306 10.13 10.55 28.06
C ALA A 306 10.15 9.05 27.70
N PRO A 307 9.41 8.19 28.42
CA PRO A 307 9.25 6.80 28.04
C PRO A 307 8.36 6.67 26.79
N THR A 308 8.58 5.63 26.00
CA THR A 308 7.79 5.33 24.79
C THR A 308 6.30 5.22 25.14
N GLY A 309 5.45 5.96 24.43
CA GLY A 309 4.00 5.98 24.64
C GLY A 309 3.49 6.89 25.77
N ASP A 310 4.39 7.56 26.52
CA ASP A 310 4.01 8.57 27.51
C ASP A 310 4.04 9.98 26.90
N ALA A 311 3.01 10.78 27.18
CA ALA A 311 2.87 12.14 26.66
C ALA A 311 3.58 13.21 27.53
N ARG A 312 4.13 12.81 28.69
CA ARG A 312 4.79 13.68 29.67
C ARG A 312 6.28 13.83 29.36
N GLN A 313 6.85 15.03 29.50
CA GLN A 313 8.29 15.26 29.38
C GLN A 313 8.93 15.33 30.77
N PHE A 314 9.95 14.50 31.01
CA PHE A 314 10.67 14.46 32.28
C PHE A 314 11.98 15.24 32.15
N ILE A 315 12.12 16.29 32.96
CA ILE A 315 13.24 17.24 32.91
C ILE A 315 14.09 17.07 34.18
N VAL A 316 15.35 16.70 33.99
CA VAL A 316 16.35 16.63 35.07
C VAL A 316 16.84 18.04 35.39
N GLU A 317 16.60 18.48 36.61
CA GLU A 317 17.21 19.67 37.22
C GLU A 317 18.45 19.26 38.02
N ARG A 318 19.60 19.84 37.67
CA ARG A 318 20.93 19.46 38.15
C ARG A 318 21.08 19.35 39.68
N PRO A 319 20.43 20.17 40.53
CA PRO A 319 20.50 19.99 41.98
C PRO A 319 20.01 18.63 42.51
N GLY A 320 19.30 17.83 41.70
CA GLY A 320 18.77 16.53 42.11
C GLY A 320 17.25 16.46 42.12
N ARG A 321 16.56 17.09 41.15
CA ARG A 321 15.11 16.94 40.96
C ARG A 321 14.76 16.49 39.54
N ILE A 322 13.70 15.72 39.38
CA ILE A 322 13.06 15.48 38.09
C ILE A 322 11.72 16.23 38.09
N ARG A 323 11.48 17.07 37.08
CA ARG A 323 10.21 17.78 36.88
C ARG A 323 9.43 17.14 35.75
N ILE A 324 8.11 17.20 35.79
CA ILE A 324 7.23 16.77 34.70
C ILE A 324 6.63 18.01 34.02
N VAL A 325 6.61 18.00 32.69
CA VAL A 325 5.68 18.78 31.89
C VAL A 325 4.60 17.84 31.37
N GLU A 326 3.34 18.18 31.59
CA GLU A 326 2.16 17.40 31.22
C GLU A 326 1.13 18.32 30.57
N ALA A 327 0.62 17.97 29.39
CA ALA A 327 -0.27 18.82 28.59
C ALA A 327 0.24 20.28 28.39
N GLY A 328 1.57 20.48 28.37
CA GLY A 328 2.20 21.81 28.27
C GLY A 328 2.33 22.58 29.60
N VAL A 329 1.95 21.98 30.73
CA VAL A 329 2.02 22.59 32.07
C VAL A 329 3.16 21.94 32.88
N LEU A 330 4.07 22.75 33.41
CA LEU A 330 5.10 22.32 34.36
C LEU A 330 4.46 22.01 35.72
N LEU A 331 4.50 20.75 36.17
CA LEU A 331 3.87 20.35 37.42
C LEU A 331 4.58 20.96 38.65
N PRO A 332 3.83 21.35 39.71
CA PRO A 332 4.42 21.97 40.90
C PRO A 332 5.25 20.97 41.70
N THR A 333 4.75 19.76 41.89
CA THR A 333 5.45 18.66 42.54
C THR A 333 6.49 18.06 41.58
N PRO A 334 7.75 17.83 42.00
CA PRO A 334 8.71 17.07 41.21
C PRO A 334 8.33 15.57 41.19
N PHE A 335 8.66 14.89 40.09
CA PHE A 335 8.56 13.43 39.99
C PHE A 335 9.51 12.74 40.97
N LEU A 336 10.72 13.27 41.13
CA LEU A 336 11.73 12.80 42.08
C LEU A 336 12.44 13.99 42.70
N ASP A 337 12.76 13.92 43.99
CA ASP A 337 13.62 14.87 44.68
C ASP A 337 14.62 14.11 45.55
N ILE A 338 15.90 14.13 45.14
CA ILE A 338 17.02 13.51 45.83
C ILE A 338 18.11 14.53 46.18
N ARG A 339 17.76 15.83 46.30
CA ARG A 339 18.71 16.91 46.61
C ARG A 339 19.56 16.66 47.87
N SER A 340 19.08 15.87 48.83
CA SER A 340 19.84 15.48 50.02
C SER A 340 20.93 14.42 49.79
N ARG A 341 21.07 13.90 48.56
CA ARG A 341 22.07 12.90 48.14
C ARG A 341 23.06 13.44 47.10
N VAL A 342 22.72 14.54 46.44
CA VAL A 342 23.38 15.04 45.24
C VAL A 342 24.31 16.20 45.57
N ASN A 343 25.55 16.14 45.11
CA ASN A 343 26.46 17.28 45.13
C ASN A 343 26.24 18.14 43.87
N GLY A 344 25.79 19.39 44.06
CA GLY A 344 25.48 20.33 42.96
C GLY A 344 26.57 21.37 42.66
N THR A 345 27.81 21.20 43.16
CA THR A 345 28.90 22.18 42.99
C THR A 345 29.71 21.99 41.71
N GLY A 346 30.18 23.07 41.08
CA GLY A 346 30.97 22.97 39.85
C GLY A 346 30.10 22.49 38.69
N GLU A 347 30.55 21.49 37.95
CA GLU A 347 29.77 20.76 36.94
C GLU A 347 28.81 19.70 37.52
N ARG A 348 29.03 19.27 38.77
CA ARG A 348 28.33 18.15 39.43
C ARG A 348 26.82 18.34 39.55
N GLY A 349 26.12 17.22 39.68
CA GLY A 349 24.69 17.16 40.01
C GLY A 349 24.07 15.82 39.67
N MET A 350 22.75 15.79 39.54
CA MET A 350 22.04 14.75 38.78
C MET A 350 22.06 15.15 37.30
N LEU A 351 22.68 14.35 36.44
CA LEU A 351 23.10 14.78 35.10
C LEU A 351 22.26 14.17 33.97
N SER A 352 21.67 12.99 34.16
CA SER A 352 20.73 12.36 33.23
C SER A 352 19.86 11.30 33.91
N MET A 353 18.87 10.80 33.18
CA MET A 353 18.02 9.68 33.59
C MET A 353 17.73 8.77 32.38
N ALA A 354 17.44 7.50 32.63
CA ALA A 354 16.98 6.56 31.61
C ALA A 354 15.78 5.77 32.13
N PHE A 355 14.71 5.68 31.34
CA PHE A 355 13.61 4.77 31.60
C PHE A 355 13.97 3.35 31.15
N ASP A 356 13.55 2.34 31.90
CA ASP A 356 13.60 0.95 31.46
C ASP A 356 12.81 0.78 30.14
N PRO A 357 13.29 -0.02 29.16
CA PRO A 357 12.57 -0.21 27.89
C PRO A 357 11.15 -0.76 28.05
N ALA A 358 10.86 -1.42 29.18
CA ALA A 358 9.54 -1.90 29.56
C ALA A 358 8.90 -1.07 30.70
N TYR A 359 9.29 0.20 30.91
CA TYR A 359 8.80 1.07 31.99
C TYR A 359 7.27 1.09 32.16
N ALA A 360 6.50 0.98 31.06
CA ALA A 360 5.05 0.90 31.10
C ALA A 360 4.49 -0.31 31.89
N THR A 361 5.30 -1.36 32.10
CA THR A 361 4.98 -2.54 32.92
C THR A 361 5.89 -2.68 34.14
N THR A 362 7.19 -2.35 34.03
CA THR A 362 8.17 -2.51 35.12
C THR A 362 8.16 -1.35 36.10
N GLY A 363 7.79 -0.14 35.66
CA GLY A 363 7.90 1.08 36.44
C GLY A 363 9.34 1.51 36.78
N LEU A 364 10.35 0.82 36.23
CA LEU A 364 11.76 1.02 36.57
C LEU A 364 12.38 2.18 35.79
N PHE A 365 13.16 3.00 36.48
CA PHE A 365 13.99 4.01 35.86
C PHE A 365 15.30 4.19 36.64
N TYR A 366 16.27 4.83 35.99
CA TYR A 366 17.65 4.95 36.44
C TYR A 366 18.05 6.41 36.40
N VAL A 367 18.83 6.87 37.38
CA VAL A 367 19.37 8.24 37.43
C VAL A 367 20.88 8.21 37.58
N PHE A 368 21.57 9.08 36.84
CA PHE A 368 23.00 9.34 37.00
C PHE A 368 23.16 10.59 37.86
N TYR A 369 23.87 10.49 38.98
CA TYR A 369 24.19 11.64 39.81
C TYR A 369 25.57 11.55 40.46
N VAL A 370 26.08 12.71 40.88
CA VAL A 370 27.29 12.82 41.70
C VAL A 370 26.89 12.89 43.16
N ASP A 371 27.39 11.95 43.99
CA ASP A 371 27.05 11.88 45.41
C ASP A 371 27.72 12.98 46.25
N LEU A 372 27.34 13.07 47.53
CA LEU A 372 27.85 14.10 48.45
C LEU A 372 29.39 14.10 48.60
N VAL A 373 30.07 12.96 48.46
CA VAL A 373 31.54 12.87 48.56
C VAL A 373 32.24 12.99 47.20
N GLY A 374 31.49 12.93 46.10
CA GLY A 374 31.94 13.21 44.74
C GLY A 374 31.87 12.02 43.79
N ASN A 375 31.45 10.82 44.22
CA ASN A 375 31.42 9.63 43.36
C ASN A 375 30.35 9.77 42.26
N VAL A 376 30.61 9.18 41.09
CA VAL A 376 29.58 8.97 40.08
C VAL A 376 28.73 7.76 40.49
N VAL A 377 27.42 7.97 40.65
CA VAL A 377 26.45 6.94 41.06
C VAL A 377 25.36 6.79 40.00
N VAL A 378 25.07 5.54 39.64
CA VAL A 378 23.81 5.20 38.98
C VAL A 378 22.93 4.47 39.98
N GLU A 379 21.75 5.03 40.26
CA GLU A 379 20.76 4.45 41.17
C GLU A 379 19.47 4.14 40.43
N ARG A 380 18.87 2.99 40.75
CA ARG A 380 17.60 2.52 40.18
C ARG A 380 16.45 2.90 41.12
N PHE A 381 15.35 3.35 40.54
CA PHE A 381 14.11 3.71 41.23
C PHE A 381 12.93 2.95 40.62
N ALA A 382 11.86 2.80 41.39
CA ALA A 382 10.60 2.25 40.92
C ALA A 382 9.47 3.28 41.07
N SER A 383 8.58 3.36 40.09
CA SER A 383 7.34 4.12 40.11
C SER A 383 6.18 3.17 39.82
N THR A 384 4.98 3.46 40.33
CA THR A 384 3.79 2.90 39.68
C THR A 384 3.73 3.45 38.25
N PRO A 385 3.51 2.62 37.21
CA PRO A 385 3.37 3.11 35.84
C PRO A 385 2.27 4.18 35.74
N GLY A 386 2.53 5.25 35.00
CA GLY A 386 1.64 6.40 34.87
C GLY A 386 1.60 7.36 36.07
N ALA A 387 2.19 7.04 37.22
CA ALA A 387 2.25 7.99 38.34
C ALA A 387 3.15 9.21 38.04
N SER A 388 2.77 10.39 38.51
CA SER A 388 3.54 11.64 38.36
C SER A 388 4.43 11.97 39.58
N VAL A 389 4.59 11.01 40.51
CA VAL A 389 5.59 11.01 41.59
C VAL A 389 6.17 9.60 41.69
N ALA A 390 7.49 9.49 41.77
CA ALA A 390 8.21 8.23 41.89
C ALA A 390 8.04 7.59 43.28
N GLY A 391 8.22 6.28 43.35
CA GLY A 391 8.29 5.53 44.60
C GLY A 391 9.69 5.58 45.22
N ALA A 392 9.95 4.62 46.12
CA ALA A 392 11.25 4.48 46.76
C ALA A 392 12.37 4.06 45.78
N THR A 393 13.61 4.23 46.22
CA THR A 393 14.77 3.62 45.53
C THR A 393 14.66 2.10 45.49
N ALA A 394 15.10 1.53 44.37
CA ALA A 394 15.25 0.11 44.13
C ALA A 394 16.74 -0.31 44.08
N GLY A 395 17.61 0.48 44.71
CA GLY A 395 19.03 0.19 44.97
C GLY A 395 20.02 0.87 44.02
N ILE A 396 21.24 1.09 44.52
CA ILE A 396 22.39 1.55 43.71
C ILE A 396 22.78 0.42 42.73
N VAL A 397 22.92 0.76 41.45
CA VAL A 397 23.41 -0.15 40.40
C VAL A 397 24.94 -0.17 40.46
N ILE A 398 25.57 1.00 40.35
CA ILE A 398 27.03 1.13 40.38
C ILE A 398 27.42 2.47 41.01
N SER A 399 28.52 2.45 41.76
CA SER A 399 29.17 3.63 42.34
C SER A 399 30.64 3.62 41.92
N ILE A 400 31.09 4.69 41.28
CA ILE A 400 32.42 4.83 40.68
C ILE A 400 33.21 5.87 41.47
N PRO A 401 34.28 5.47 42.18
CA PRO A 401 35.15 6.41 42.88
C PRO A 401 35.75 7.45 41.95
N HIS A 402 35.53 8.73 42.28
CA HIS A 402 35.84 9.85 41.41
C HIS A 402 36.79 10.82 42.12
N GLY A 403 38.08 10.78 41.76
CA GLY A 403 39.15 11.44 42.51
C GLY A 403 39.26 12.96 42.35
N GLY A 404 38.42 13.60 41.52
CA GLY A 404 38.50 15.02 41.20
C GLY A 404 37.16 15.77 41.24
N ALA A 405 37.24 17.07 40.93
CA ALA A 405 36.12 18.01 40.99
C ALA A 405 35.40 18.25 39.64
N GLU A 406 35.93 17.67 38.56
CA GLU A 406 35.57 17.95 37.16
C GLU A 406 35.67 16.67 36.32
N HIS A 407 35.09 16.67 35.13
CA HIS A 407 34.98 15.57 34.17
C HIS A 407 34.24 14.33 34.68
N HIS A 408 33.05 14.51 35.27
CA HIS A 408 32.19 13.40 35.68
C HIS A 408 31.45 12.75 34.51
N GLY A 409 31.56 13.26 33.27
CA GLY A 409 30.71 12.85 32.15
C GLY A 409 29.26 13.28 32.39
N GLY A 410 28.30 12.36 32.22
CA GLY A 410 26.94 12.62 32.72
C GLY A 410 25.78 11.90 32.06
N GLN A 411 26.03 10.96 31.13
CA GLN A 411 24.98 10.29 30.37
C GLN A 411 24.78 8.81 30.75
N ILE A 412 23.50 8.41 30.80
CA ILE A 412 23.05 7.01 30.76
C ILE A 412 21.99 6.81 29.68
N ALA A 413 21.99 5.64 29.04
CA ALA A 413 20.92 5.22 28.13
C ALA A 413 20.90 3.69 27.95
N PHE A 414 19.75 3.15 27.55
CA PHE A 414 19.67 1.79 27.01
C PHE A 414 20.02 1.80 25.52
N ALA A 415 20.77 0.79 25.08
CA ALA A 415 21.02 0.52 23.67
C ALA A 415 19.85 -0.25 23.02
N PRO A 416 19.77 -0.32 21.68
CA PRO A 416 18.72 -1.06 20.96
C PRO A 416 18.64 -2.57 21.27
N ASP A 417 19.67 -3.16 21.89
CA ASP A 417 19.66 -4.56 22.35
C ASP A 417 19.20 -4.74 23.82
N GLY A 418 18.83 -3.65 24.50
CA GLY A 418 18.41 -3.66 25.90
C GLY A 418 19.56 -3.68 26.92
N THR A 419 20.83 -3.65 26.49
CA THR A 419 21.95 -3.42 27.42
C THR A 419 22.05 -1.95 27.82
N PHE A 420 22.59 -1.69 29.01
CA PHE A 420 22.63 -0.38 29.63
C PHE A 420 24.02 0.22 29.54
N PHE A 421 24.12 1.43 29.01
CA PHE A 421 25.36 2.16 28.82
C PHE A 421 25.44 3.36 29.78
N LEU A 422 26.66 3.65 30.25
CA LEU A 422 26.97 4.82 31.06
C LEU A 422 28.36 5.38 30.69
N ALA A 423 28.51 6.71 30.77
CA ALA A 423 29.72 7.42 30.34
C ALA A 423 30.22 8.41 31.40
N PRO A 424 31.17 8.00 32.26
CA PRO A 424 31.96 8.91 33.09
C PRO A 424 33.21 9.42 32.36
N GLY A 425 33.57 10.69 32.57
CA GLY A 425 34.82 11.27 32.10
C GLY A 425 36.05 10.81 32.90
N ASP A 426 37.22 11.34 32.56
CA ASP A 426 38.52 10.99 33.16
C ASP A 426 38.64 11.39 34.64
N GLY A 427 37.72 12.25 35.11
CA GLY A 427 37.52 12.65 36.49
C GLY A 427 38.52 13.66 37.07
N ARG A 428 39.17 14.50 36.25
CA ARG A 428 39.86 15.74 36.70
C ARG A 428 40.28 16.64 35.52
N CYS A 429 40.48 17.93 35.80
CA CYS A 429 41.08 18.86 34.84
C CYS A 429 42.37 18.36 34.15
N CYS A 430 42.65 18.98 33.01
CA CYS A 430 43.99 19.37 32.62
C CYS A 430 44.87 18.18 32.19
N GLY A 431 44.49 17.52 31.10
CA GLY A 431 45.37 16.55 30.44
C GLY A 431 45.55 15.22 31.17
N ASP A 432 44.54 14.74 31.90
CA ASP A 432 44.47 13.41 32.52
C ASP A 432 45.80 12.92 33.17
N PRO A 433 46.32 13.57 34.23
CA PRO A 433 47.67 13.28 34.74
C PRO A 433 47.87 11.88 35.34
N ASN A 434 46.82 11.14 35.72
CA ASN A 434 46.93 9.75 36.18
C ASN A 434 46.57 8.73 35.07
N ASN A 435 46.42 9.18 33.82
CA ASN A 435 46.13 8.35 32.64
C ASN A 435 44.85 7.49 32.80
N ASN A 436 43.80 8.06 33.40
CA ASN A 436 42.52 7.39 33.64
C ASN A 436 41.88 6.94 32.34
N ALA A 437 41.82 7.78 31.31
CA ALA A 437 41.12 7.49 30.07
C ALA A 437 41.72 6.26 29.35
N GLN A 438 43.04 6.07 29.43
CA GLN A 438 43.74 4.94 28.83
C GLN A 438 43.93 3.73 29.76
N THR A 439 43.89 3.89 31.09
CA THR A 439 44.06 2.74 31.99
C THR A 439 42.80 1.89 32.09
N MET A 440 42.98 0.57 32.10
CA MET A 440 41.89 -0.43 32.08
C MET A 440 41.51 -0.95 33.47
N VAL A 441 42.20 -0.51 34.52
CA VAL A 441 41.97 -0.96 35.91
C VAL A 441 40.92 -0.13 36.66
N ASN A 442 40.49 1.00 36.08
CA ASN A 442 39.41 1.83 36.60
C ASN A 442 38.39 2.18 35.50
N LEU A 443 37.31 2.85 35.89
CA LEU A 443 36.13 3.08 35.07
C LEU A 443 36.03 4.48 34.48
N LEU A 444 37.03 5.35 34.65
CA LEU A 444 36.99 6.77 34.28
C LEU A 444 37.54 6.99 32.87
N GLY A 445 36.94 7.92 32.12
CA GLY A 445 37.26 8.22 30.71
C GLY A 445 36.87 7.06 29.78
N LYS A 446 35.66 6.54 29.97
CA LYS A 446 35.16 5.29 29.35
C LYS A 446 33.73 5.44 28.83
N ILE A 447 33.40 4.61 27.85
CA ILE A 447 32.04 4.13 27.66
C ILE A 447 31.95 2.76 28.33
N LEU A 448 31.02 2.59 29.25
CA LEU A 448 30.79 1.34 29.98
C LEU A 448 29.47 0.70 29.52
N ARG A 449 29.41 -0.63 29.49
CA ARG A 449 28.21 -1.41 29.14
C ARG A 449 27.96 -2.50 30.17
N ILE A 450 26.77 -2.52 30.75
CA ILE A 450 26.33 -3.46 31.79
C ILE A 450 24.90 -3.95 31.50
N ASP A 451 24.47 -5.01 32.17
CA ASP A 451 23.08 -5.50 32.12
C ASP A 451 22.41 -5.28 33.48
N VAL A 452 21.41 -4.41 33.52
CA VAL A 452 20.71 -3.98 34.75
C VAL A 452 19.42 -4.74 35.04
N ARG A 453 19.12 -5.79 34.26
CA ARG A 453 17.94 -6.66 34.46
C ARG A 453 18.03 -7.45 35.76
N THR A 454 19.24 -7.84 36.15
CA THR A 454 19.58 -8.38 37.48
C THR A 454 20.21 -7.29 38.33
N HIS A 455 19.88 -7.21 39.62
CA HIS A 455 20.45 -6.22 40.54
C HIS A 455 21.67 -6.81 41.29
N PRO A 456 22.79 -6.07 41.47
CA PRO A 456 23.05 -4.70 41.04
C PRO A 456 23.15 -4.54 39.51
N TYR A 457 23.99 -5.36 38.88
CA TYR A 457 24.10 -5.56 37.42
C TYR A 457 24.82 -6.88 37.14
N THR A 458 24.78 -7.34 35.89
CA THR A 458 25.65 -8.38 35.34
C THR A 458 26.50 -7.83 34.19
N ILE A 459 27.63 -8.49 33.90
CA ILE A 459 28.47 -8.18 32.74
C ILE A 459 27.91 -8.90 31.50
N PRO A 460 27.65 -8.21 30.37
CA PRO A 460 27.36 -8.87 29.09
C PRO A 460 28.54 -9.74 28.65
N PRO A 461 28.33 -11.02 28.27
CA PRO A 461 29.42 -11.95 27.95
C PRO A 461 30.17 -11.59 26.64
N ASP A 462 29.60 -10.69 25.84
CA ASP A 462 30.14 -10.11 24.63
C ASP A 462 30.88 -8.77 24.86
N ASN A 463 31.04 -8.31 26.12
CA ASN A 463 31.91 -7.16 26.41
C ASN A 463 33.38 -7.51 26.09
N PRO A 464 34.14 -6.58 25.47
CA PRO A 464 35.46 -6.86 24.89
C PRO A 464 36.52 -7.31 25.92
N TYR A 465 36.32 -6.97 27.20
CA TYR A 465 37.26 -7.28 28.28
C TYR A 465 36.62 -8.13 29.40
N ALA A 466 35.47 -8.77 29.14
CA ALA A 466 34.71 -9.54 30.13
C ALA A 466 35.51 -10.64 30.86
N THR A 467 36.54 -11.18 30.21
CA THR A 467 37.42 -12.25 30.71
C THR A 467 38.87 -11.80 30.94
N HIS A 468 39.18 -10.51 30.77
CA HIS A 468 40.56 -10.01 30.82
C HIS A 468 41.03 -9.79 32.26
N ALA A 469 42.03 -10.58 32.69
CA ALA A 469 42.50 -10.58 34.08
C ALA A 469 43.07 -9.22 34.51
N GLY A 470 42.53 -8.66 35.60
CA GLY A 470 42.96 -7.38 36.17
C GLY A 470 42.41 -6.12 35.47
N TRP A 471 41.64 -6.26 34.38
CA TRP A 471 40.94 -5.14 33.74
C TRP A 471 39.49 -5.06 34.23
N ARG A 472 38.82 -3.93 34.00
CA ARG A 472 37.41 -3.74 34.35
C ARG A 472 36.48 -4.32 33.26
N PRO A 473 35.71 -5.37 33.56
CA PRO A 473 34.86 -6.03 32.56
C PRO A 473 33.65 -5.17 32.14
N GLU A 474 33.35 -4.08 32.85
CA GLU A 474 32.34 -3.10 32.46
C GLU A 474 32.74 -2.25 31.25
N ILE A 475 34.03 -2.17 30.89
CA ILE A 475 34.51 -1.29 29.82
C ILE A 475 34.04 -1.83 28.45
N TRP A 476 33.39 -0.96 27.68
CA TRP A 476 33.03 -1.19 26.28
C TRP A 476 33.96 -0.44 25.31
N ALA A 477 34.34 0.79 25.65
CA ALA A 477 35.39 1.56 24.97
C ALA A 477 36.09 2.53 25.93
N HIS A 478 37.27 3.01 25.56
CA HIS A 478 38.12 3.85 26.40
C HIS A 478 38.73 5.03 25.64
N GLY A 479 39.48 5.87 26.34
CA GLY A 479 40.16 7.02 25.75
C GLY A 479 39.26 8.23 25.51
N LEU A 480 38.27 8.47 26.38
CA LEU A 480 37.40 9.66 26.37
C LEU A 480 37.77 10.64 27.48
N ARG A 481 37.49 11.93 27.30
CA ARG A 481 37.82 13.01 28.26
C ARG A 481 36.66 13.32 29.21
N ASN A 482 35.59 13.88 28.68
CA ASN A 482 34.38 14.28 29.41
C ASN A 482 33.12 14.12 28.52
N PRO A 483 32.68 12.87 28.26
CA PRO A 483 31.55 12.59 27.37
C PRO A 483 30.24 13.05 27.99
N TRP A 484 29.77 14.23 27.56
CA TRP A 484 28.63 14.91 28.17
C TRP A 484 27.28 14.33 27.74
N ARG A 485 27.10 14.09 26.43
CA ARG A 485 25.93 13.39 25.88
C ARG A 485 26.32 12.37 24.83
N PHE A 486 25.74 11.19 24.98
CA PHE A 486 25.67 10.17 23.95
C PHE A 486 24.23 9.73 23.69
N SER A 487 23.97 9.23 22.49
CA SER A 487 22.67 8.69 22.09
C SER A 487 22.83 7.55 21.10
N PHE A 488 21.84 6.67 21.05
CA PHE A 488 21.73 5.66 19.99
C PHE A 488 20.74 6.12 18.92
N ASP A 489 21.08 5.86 17.66
CA ASP A 489 20.12 5.88 16.56
C ASP A 489 19.56 4.47 16.37
N ASP A 490 18.37 4.24 16.90
CA ASP A 490 17.70 2.93 16.90
C ASP A 490 17.44 2.38 15.48
N VAL A 491 17.53 3.20 14.43
CA VAL A 491 17.35 2.81 13.03
C VAL A 491 18.63 2.24 12.41
N THR A 492 19.80 2.77 12.78
CA THR A 492 21.10 2.34 12.21
C THR A 492 21.93 1.49 13.16
N GLY A 493 21.65 1.55 14.47
CA GLY A 493 22.52 1.01 15.51
C GLY A 493 23.79 1.84 15.72
N THR A 494 23.81 3.12 15.35
CA THR A 494 24.96 4.02 15.60
C THR A 494 24.87 4.63 17.01
N LEU A 495 25.93 4.46 17.80
CA LEU A 495 26.21 5.23 19.00
C LEU A 495 26.93 6.53 18.59
N PHE A 496 26.37 7.68 18.97
CA PHE A 496 27.02 8.98 18.86
C PHE A 496 27.42 9.48 20.25
N VAL A 497 28.63 10.02 20.41
CA VAL A 497 29.14 10.61 21.67
C VAL A 497 29.69 11.99 21.36
N GLY A 498 29.19 13.04 22.04
CA GLY A 498 29.89 14.33 22.11
C GLY A 498 30.84 14.32 23.31
N ASP A 499 32.14 14.52 23.06
CA ASP A 499 33.18 14.52 24.07
C ASP A 499 33.86 15.90 24.15
N VAL A 500 33.91 16.47 25.36
CA VAL A 500 34.26 17.89 25.57
C VAL A 500 35.77 18.10 25.56
N GLY A 501 36.21 19.08 24.78
CA GLY A 501 37.60 19.44 24.52
C GLY A 501 38.38 19.93 25.74
N GLN A 502 39.71 19.90 25.62
CA GLN A 502 40.62 20.39 26.66
C GLN A 502 40.98 21.86 26.43
N ASP A 503 41.77 22.14 25.38
CA ASP A 503 42.33 23.47 25.12
C ASP A 503 42.11 23.92 23.67
N ALA A 504 41.83 23.01 22.74
CA ALA A 504 41.85 23.29 21.30
C ALA A 504 40.69 22.69 20.47
N ARG A 505 40.20 21.48 20.79
CA ARG A 505 39.29 20.71 19.93
C ARG A 505 38.09 20.12 20.67
N GLU A 506 36.92 20.38 20.13
CA GLU A 506 35.65 19.75 20.52
C GLU A 506 35.27 18.67 19.50
N GLU A 507 34.77 17.51 19.95
CA GLU A 507 34.60 16.36 19.05
C GLU A 507 33.27 15.59 19.21
N VAL A 508 32.87 14.94 18.12
CA VAL A 508 31.79 13.95 18.08
C VAL A 508 32.31 12.65 17.47
N ASN A 509 32.21 11.59 18.26
CA ASN A 509 32.47 10.22 17.84
C ASN A 509 31.17 9.55 17.37
N ALA A 510 31.23 8.73 16.33
CA ALA A 510 30.08 7.97 15.85
C ALA A 510 30.51 6.59 15.31
N VAL A 511 29.99 5.51 15.91
CA VAL A 511 30.33 4.12 15.59
C VAL A 511 29.11 3.20 15.77
N PRO A 512 29.05 2.01 15.15
CA PRO A 512 28.06 1.00 15.50
C PRO A 512 28.16 0.60 16.99
N PHE A 513 27.07 0.53 17.75
CA PHE A 513 27.12 0.18 19.19
C PHE A 513 27.59 -1.26 19.47
N ARG A 514 27.74 -2.08 18.41
CA ARG A 514 28.29 -3.43 18.46
C ARG A 514 29.81 -3.49 18.20
N GLU A 515 30.41 -2.38 17.78
CA GLU A 515 31.85 -2.28 17.51
C GLU A 515 32.59 -1.88 18.80
N ALA A 516 32.82 -2.87 19.66
CA ALA A 516 33.38 -2.69 20.98
C ALA A 516 34.92 -2.79 21.01
N GLY A 517 35.53 -2.35 22.11
CA GLY A 517 36.98 -2.41 22.34
C GLY A 517 37.76 -1.22 21.78
N LEU A 518 37.05 -0.13 21.44
CA LEU A 518 37.61 1.06 20.81
C LEU A 518 38.40 1.93 21.79
N ASN A 519 39.38 2.65 21.23
CA ASN A 519 40.17 3.67 21.91
C ASN A 519 40.01 5.01 21.18
N TYR A 520 39.33 5.98 21.77
CA TYR A 520 39.14 7.32 21.18
C TYR A 520 40.36 8.25 21.35
N GLY A 521 41.39 7.79 22.08
CA GLY A 521 42.73 8.37 22.02
C GLY A 521 43.07 9.45 23.03
N TRP A 522 42.11 10.04 23.77
CA TRP A 522 42.45 10.90 24.92
C TRP A 522 43.20 10.07 25.98
N ARG A 523 44.36 10.46 26.50
CA ARG A 523 45.06 11.76 26.48
C ARG A 523 46.15 11.95 25.42
N TYR A 524 46.32 11.01 24.50
CA TYR A 524 47.33 11.10 23.44
C TYR A 524 46.92 12.10 22.35
N MET A 525 45.62 12.14 22.01
CA MET A 525 45.02 13.09 21.07
C MET A 525 43.93 13.92 21.73
N GLU A 526 43.61 15.06 21.11
CA GLU A 526 42.44 15.90 21.34
C GLU A 526 41.84 16.22 19.96
N GLY A 527 40.67 15.67 19.63
CA GLY A 527 40.25 15.53 18.24
C GLY A 527 41.26 14.76 17.41
N THR A 528 41.58 15.25 16.22
CA THR A 528 42.63 14.70 15.33
C THR A 528 44.05 15.21 15.65
N ALA A 529 44.23 16.06 16.67
CA ALA A 529 45.52 16.67 17.01
C ALA A 529 46.24 15.91 18.13
N CYS A 530 47.57 15.82 18.09
CA CYS A 530 48.36 15.28 19.20
C CYS A 530 48.36 16.23 20.40
N TYR A 531 47.97 15.72 21.58
CA TYR A 531 47.96 16.47 22.83
C TYR A 531 49.22 16.15 23.67
N ASN A 532 49.38 14.91 24.15
CA ASN A 532 50.48 14.53 25.02
C ASN A 532 50.99 13.09 24.74
N PRO A 533 52.14 12.91 24.07
CA PRO A 533 53.08 13.94 23.59
C PRO A 533 52.49 14.79 22.45
N SER A 534 52.98 16.01 22.28
CA SER A 534 52.49 16.97 21.26
C SER A 534 52.88 16.63 19.81
N SER A 535 53.54 15.48 19.58
CA SER A 535 53.88 14.93 18.27
C SER A 535 54.11 13.42 18.38
N ASN A 536 53.90 12.70 17.27
CA ASN A 536 54.03 11.23 17.19
C ASN A 536 53.17 10.44 18.21
N CYS A 537 52.12 11.06 18.74
CA CYS A 537 51.26 10.52 19.80
C CYS A 537 50.54 9.21 19.48
N THR A 538 50.36 8.89 18.18
CA THR A 538 49.64 7.70 17.70
C THR A 538 50.54 6.47 17.53
N SER A 539 51.84 6.57 17.83
CA SER A 539 52.81 5.49 17.58
C SER A 539 52.47 4.21 18.36
N GLY A 540 52.12 3.15 17.63
CA GLY A 540 51.74 1.85 18.21
C GLY A 540 50.30 1.75 18.70
N LEU A 541 49.45 2.76 18.45
CA LEU A 541 48.05 2.78 18.86
C LEU A 541 47.12 2.49 17.66
N VAL A 542 46.04 1.75 17.92
CA VAL A 542 44.87 1.67 17.03
C VAL A 542 43.80 2.56 17.64
N LEU A 543 43.41 3.62 16.94
CA LEU A 543 42.54 4.67 17.47
C LEU A 543 41.31 4.87 16.59
N GLN A 544 40.16 5.05 17.24
CA GLN A 544 38.94 5.53 16.60
C GLN A 544 38.98 7.05 16.58
N LEU A 545 39.02 7.64 15.38
CA LEU A 545 38.95 9.09 15.21
C LEU A 545 37.49 9.58 15.28
N PRO A 546 37.24 10.83 15.72
CA PRO A 546 35.92 11.42 15.67
C PRO A 546 35.42 11.59 14.23
N ILE A 547 34.11 11.44 14.02
CA ILE A 547 33.48 11.66 12.72
C ILE A 547 33.37 13.16 12.39
N TYR A 548 33.38 13.99 13.42
CA TYR A 548 33.30 15.44 13.33
C TYR A 548 34.06 16.09 14.49
N GLU A 549 34.86 17.11 14.18
CA GLU A 549 35.56 17.95 15.16
C GLU A 549 35.42 19.43 14.77
N TYR A 550 35.57 20.32 15.74
CA TYR A 550 35.69 21.77 15.49
C TYR A 550 36.67 22.42 16.47
N THR A 551 37.11 23.64 16.14
CA THR A 551 38.14 24.33 16.94
C THR A 551 37.53 25.23 18.01
N HIS A 552 38.30 25.58 19.04
CA HIS A 552 37.89 26.59 20.04
C HIS A 552 37.77 28.03 19.47
N ALA A 553 38.09 28.25 18.18
CA ALA A 553 37.67 29.44 17.47
C ALA A 553 36.16 29.44 17.18
N GLU A 554 35.56 28.27 16.96
CA GLU A 554 34.14 28.09 16.63
C GLU A 554 33.23 27.86 17.84
N GLY A 555 33.74 27.23 18.91
CA GLY A 555 33.01 26.91 20.15
C GLY A 555 33.91 26.85 21.39
N CYS A 556 33.48 26.20 22.48
CA CYS A 556 34.34 25.72 23.57
C CYS A 556 33.71 24.66 24.51
N SER A 557 32.59 24.02 24.14
CA SER A 557 32.07 22.82 24.83
C SER A 557 30.96 22.16 24.00
N VAL A 558 31.23 20.99 23.43
CA VAL A 558 30.24 20.24 22.65
C VAL A 558 29.14 19.66 23.53
N THR A 559 27.90 19.97 23.17
CA THR A 559 26.71 19.49 23.88
C THR A 559 26.39 18.03 23.56
N GLY A 560 26.85 17.52 22.40
CA GLY A 560 26.28 16.33 21.77
C GLY A 560 24.79 16.53 21.44
N GLY A 561 24.07 15.43 21.22
CA GLY A 561 22.64 15.43 20.95
C GLY A 561 22.14 14.10 20.41
N TYR A 562 21.25 14.14 19.41
CA TYR A 562 20.49 12.98 18.92
C TYR A 562 20.35 12.97 17.40
N VAL A 563 20.21 11.79 16.80
CA VAL A 563 19.63 11.67 15.46
C VAL A 563 18.14 11.97 15.50
N TYR A 564 17.68 12.90 14.66
CA TYR A 564 16.27 13.22 14.55
C TYR A 564 15.51 12.06 13.87
N ARG A 565 14.56 11.48 14.61
CA ARG A 565 13.69 10.37 14.19
C ARG A 565 12.19 10.62 14.44
N GLY A 566 11.83 11.84 14.87
CA GLY A 566 10.44 12.26 15.04
C GLY A 566 9.69 12.46 13.72
N SER A 567 8.38 12.68 13.81
CA SER A 567 7.46 12.75 12.68
C SER A 567 7.08 14.16 12.21
N ALA A 568 7.22 15.19 13.05
CA ALA A 568 6.75 16.55 12.73
C ALA A 568 7.63 17.28 11.70
N ILE A 569 8.93 16.96 11.65
CA ILE A 569 9.96 17.58 10.80
C ILE A 569 10.65 16.53 9.89
N PRO A 570 9.93 15.87 8.95
CA PRO A 570 10.47 14.82 8.09
C PRO A 570 11.72 15.23 7.28
N GLU A 571 11.87 16.52 6.96
CA GLU A 571 13.06 17.09 6.31
C GLU A 571 14.37 16.78 7.04
N LEU A 572 14.31 16.70 8.38
CA LEU A 572 15.45 16.55 9.28
C LEU A 572 15.80 15.06 9.54
N THR A 573 14.98 14.12 9.07
CA THR A 573 15.12 12.67 9.34
C THR A 573 16.53 12.16 9.05
N GLY A 574 17.13 11.51 10.06
CA GLY A 574 18.47 10.92 9.97
C GLY A 574 19.63 11.90 10.17
N HIS A 575 19.38 13.18 10.39
CA HIS A 575 20.44 14.11 10.80
C HIS A 575 20.72 13.99 12.30
N TYR A 576 22.00 13.83 12.66
CA TYR A 576 22.49 14.05 14.03
C TYR A 576 22.48 15.55 14.33
N MET A 577 21.86 15.94 15.44
CA MET A 577 21.77 17.30 15.95
C MET A 577 22.78 17.49 17.08
N LEU A 578 23.51 18.60 17.06
CA LEU A 578 24.48 18.97 18.08
C LEU A 578 24.49 20.48 18.33
N ALA A 579 25.04 20.90 19.47
CA ALA A 579 25.23 22.29 19.81
C ALA A 579 26.59 22.51 20.48
N ASP A 580 26.96 23.79 20.62
CA ASP A 580 28.05 24.24 21.48
C ASP A 580 27.47 25.06 22.63
N TYR A 581 27.83 24.72 23.87
CA TYR A 581 27.30 25.38 25.07
C TYR A 581 27.76 26.84 25.17
N CYS A 582 29.00 27.13 24.78
CA CYS A 582 29.64 28.44 24.93
C CYS A 582 29.06 29.51 24.01
N ARG A 583 28.86 29.17 22.73
CA ARG A 583 28.41 30.07 21.65
C ARG A 583 26.93 29.92 21.35
N GLY A 584 26.32 28.82 21.78
CA GLY A 584 24.88 28.57 21.66
C GLY A 584 24.39 28.26 20.24
N TRP A 585 25.29 28.05 19.28
CA TRP A 585 24.87 27.61 17.94
C TRP A 585 24.36 26.18 17.99
N VAL A 586 23.48 25.85 17.05
CA VAL A 586 23.03 24.49 16.78
C VAL A 586 23.45 24.11 15.37
N ARG A 587 24.05 22.94 15.21
CA ARG A 587 24.41 22.34 13.92
C ARG A 587 23.68 21.00 13.72
N SER A 588 23.67 20.51 12.50
CA SER A 588 23.31 19.13 12.20
C SER A 588 24.09 18.58 11.02
N PHE A 589 24.24 17.26 10.95
CA PHE A 589 24.85 16.57 9.82
C PHE A 589 24.31 15.15 9.67
N ARG A 590 24.62 14.47 8.57
CA ARG A 590 24.47 13.02 8.41
C ARG A 590 25.85 12.32 8.33
N PRO A 591 26.03 11.12 8.89
CA PRO A 591 27.27 10.33 8.74
C PRO A 591 27.51 9.86 7.30
N ALA A 592 28.73 10.01 6.78
CA ALA A 592 29.19 9.42 5.53
C ALA A 592 30.60 8.83 5.70
N GLY A 593 30.66 7.51 5.94
CA GLY A 593 31.92 6.83 6.26
C GLY A 593 32.55 7.41 7.54
N SER A 594 33.82 7.80 7.47
CA SER A 594 34.56 8.46 8.54
C SER A 594 34.40 9.98 8.58
N GLY A 595 33.40 10.55 7.90
CA GLY A 595 33.14 11.99 7.88
C GLY A 595 31.65 12.32 7.84
N VAL A 596 31.32 13.59 7.53
CA VAL A 596 29.95 14.12 7.59
C VAL A 596 29.51 14.77 6.28
N PHE A 597 28.21 14.70 6.00
CA PHE A 597 27.55 15.44 4.90
C PHE A 597 26.32 16.20 5.38
N GLU A 598 25.80 17.10 4.53
CA GLU A 598 24.67 18.01 4.85
C GLU A 598 24.89 18.85 6.14
N LEU A 599 26.15 19.15 6.47
CA LEU A 599 26.54 19.95 7.63
C LEU A 599 25.92 21.35 7.56
N THR A 600 24.95 21.60 8.44
CA THR A 600 24.08 22.78 8.43
C THR A 600 24.12 23.48 9.79
N THR A 601 24.12 24.82 9.81
CA THR A 601 24.03 25.63 11.05
C THR A 601 22.65 26.30 11.14
N TRP A 602 21.93 26.07 12.24
CA TRP A 602 20.52 26.41 12.39
C TRP A 602 20.30 27.74 13.13
N ALA A 603 20.52 28.85 12.42
CA ALA A 603 20.42 30.20 12.98
C ALA A 603 19.08 30.52 13.68
N GLY A 604 17.97 29.88 13.28
CA GLY A 604 16.64 30.07 13.89
C GLY A 604 16.44 29.43 15.27
N ILE A 605 17.39 28.61 15.74
CA ILE A 605 17.37 27.95 17.06
C ILE A 605 18.66 28.14 17.87
N THR A 606 19.53 29.07 17.45
CA THR A 606 20.69 29.51 18.24
C THR A 606 20.24 30.08 19.57
N THR A 607 20.73 29.54 20.69
CA THR A 607 20.41 29.99 22.05
C THR A 607 21.65 29.90 22.95
N PRO A 608 22.04 30.98 23.65
CA PRO A 608 23.13 30.93 24.63
C PRO A 608 22.90 29.83 25.68
N GLN A 609 23.99 29.23 26.17
CA GLN A 609 23.96 28.15 27.15
C GLN A 609 23.09 26.97 26.68
N ALA A 610 23.32 26.45 25.48
CA ALA A 610 22.73 25.18 25.03
C ALA A 610 23.31 24.03 25.88
N VAL A 611 22.56 23.56 26.89
CA VAL A 611 23.07 22.60 27.89
C VAL A 611 22.89 21.16 27.45
N SER A 612 21.80 20.84 26.76
CA SER A 612 21.51 19.48 26.28
C SER A 612 20.38 19.49 25.27
N PHE A 613 20.35 18.48 24.40
CA PHE A 613 19.11 18.08 23.74
C PHE A 613 18.33 17.09 24.62
N GLY A 614 17.12 16.76 24.17
CA GLY A 614 16.31 15.65 24.69
C GLY A 614 15.31 15.17 23.64
N GLN A 615 14.65 14.03 23.88
CA GLN A 615 13.60 13.48 23.02
C GLN A 615 12.38 13.08 23.85
N ASP A 616 11.18 13.20 23.27
CA ASP A 616 9.97 12.58 23.83
C ASP A 616 9.73 11.14 23.30
N GLY A 617 8.67 10.49 23.79
CA GLY A 617 8.31 9.13 23.37
C GLY A 617 7.91 8.99 21.90
N ALA A 618 7.72 10.10 21.17
CA ALA A 618 7.51 10.17 19.72
C ALA A 618 8.79 10.56 18.95
N ARG A 619 9.93 10.66 19.64
CA ARG A 619 11.26 11.08 19.13
C ARG A 619 11.31 12.48 18.54
N GLU A 620 10.34 13.32 18.91
CA GLU A 620 10.41 14.75 18.65
C GLU A 620 11.51 15.39 19.51
N LEU A 621 12.19 16.39 18.97
CA LEU A 621 13.43 16.92 19.56
C LEU A 621 13.17 18.14 20.45
N TYR A 622 13.90 18.20 21.57
CA TYR A 622 13.89 19.29 22.52
C TYR A 622 15.30 19.84 22.73
N LEU A 623 15.38 21.13 23.06
CA LEU A 623 16.61 21.83 23.40
C LEU A 623 16.48 22.48 24.78
N ILE A 624 17.45 22.24 25.65
CA ILE A 624 17.53 22.81 26.99
C ILE A 624 18.54 23.94 26.96
N ALA A 625 18.13 25.14 27.37
CA ALA A 625 19.01 26.29 27.42
C ALA A 625 18.73 27.21 28.61
N GLY A 626 19.79 27.56 29.34
CA GLY A 626 19.72 28.36 30.56
C GLY A 626 18.76 27.78 31.61
N THR A 627 17.59 28.40 31.79
CA THR A 627 16.53 28.00 32.74
C THR A 627 15.23 27.55 32.04
N ARG A 628 15.32 27.13 30.77
CA ARG A 628 14.18 26.79 29.91
C ARG A 628 14.39 25.48 29.14
N ALA A 629 13.29 24.84 28.82
CA ALA A 629 13.21 23.76 27.84
C ALA A 629 12.32 24.20 26.68
N TRP A 630 12.74 23.85 25.47
CA TRP A 630 12.10 24.23 24.21
C TRP A 630 11.84 22.99 23.36
N LYS A 631 10.71 22.92 22.66
CA LYS A 631 10.52 21.98 21.55
C LYS A 631 11.10 22.58 20.27
N VAL A 632 11.87 21.80 19.52
CA VAL A 632 12.33 22.18 18.18
C VAL A 632 11.18 21.94 17.21
N VAL A 633 10.85 22.94 16.39
CA VAL A 633 9.70 22.92 15.47
C VAL A 633 10.08 23.44 14.09
N ARG A 634 9.31 23.07 13.05
CA ARG A 634 9.37 23.72 11.73
C ARG A 634 8.78 25.15 11.83
N GLN A 635 9.39 26.13 11.18
CA GLN A 635 8.83 27.48 10.94
C GLN A 635 8.09 27.55 9.59
#